data_AF-S2EPD3-F1
#
_entry.id   AF-S2EPD3-F1
#
_cell.length_a   1.000
_cell.length_b   1.000
_cell.length_c   1.000
_cell.angle_alpha   90.00
_cell.angle_beta   90.00
_cell.angle_gamma   90.00
#
_symmetry.space_group_name_H-M   'P 1'
#
loop_
_entity.id
_entity.type
_entity.pdbx_description
1 polymer ?
#
loop_
_entity_poly.entity_id
_entity_poly.type
_entity_poly.pdbx_seq_one_letter_code
_entity_poly.pdbx_strand_id
1 'polypeptide(L)'
;LSEMEQINKVSDPDLAILVIDGTIGQQCFNQAEAFHKTIPVGGIIITKLDSSAKGGGAIAASAATGAQIMYVGTGERIDDLEKFSPTRFVGRLLGMGDIQAVLDLAKRLENEGDDVRLKRISSGKMNMDDFFYQLEEVTKVGSLKGFLDNMPGLSGMVKDDQLDQMEGRVSKWRFIIQSMTKEEKADPDLLNSSRIKRISRGSGWPEHEVKELLKNYKNSKSMMKASKGRQMQGTLRRMGFG
;
A
#
# COMPACT_ATOMS: atom_id res chain seq x y z
N LEU A 1 38.06 -11.22 8.69
CA LEU A 1 38.42 -10.54 7.42
C LEU A 1 39.22 -11.47 6.50
N SER A 2 40.26 -12.18 6.97
CA SER A 2 41.06 -13.09 6.12
C SER A 2 40.26 -14.22 5.44
N GLU A 3 39.31 -14.83 6.13
CA GLU A 3 38.41 -15.84 5.52
C GLU A 3 37.55 -15.23 4.39
N MET A 4 37.10 -13.98 4.59
CA MET A 4 36.31 -13.25 3.61
C MET A 4 37.10 -13.03 2.31
N GLU A 5 38.40 -12.67 2.41
CA GLU A 5 39.28 -12.54 1.25
C GLU A 5 39.45 -13.86 0.50
N GLN A 6 39.54 -14.98 1.22
CA GLN A 6 39.65 -16.30 0.60
C GLN A 6 38.39 -16.65 -0.17
N ILE A 7 37.20 -16.40 0.40
CA ILE A 7 35.92 -16.61 -0.27
C ILE A 7 35.83 -15.75 -1.52
N ASN A 8 36.14 -14.45 -1.41
CA ASN A 8 36.05 -13.51 -2.54
C ASN A 8 36.93 -13.91 -3.73
N LYS A 9 38.14 -14.40 -3.46
CA LYS A 9 39.06 -14.88 -4.50
C LYS A 9 38.54 -16.10 -5.25
N VAL A 10 37.76 -16.96 -4.59
CA VAL A 10 37.22 -18.17 -5.20
C VAL A 10 35.89 -17.90 -5.90
N SER A 11 35.05 -17.03 -5.33
CA SER A 11 33.70 -16.77 -5.84
C SER A 11 33.64 -15.70 -6.94
N ASP A 12 34.66 -14.83 -7.05
CA ASP A 12 34.75 -13.73 -8.03
C ASP A 12 33.41 -12.98 -8.24
N PRO A 13 32.83 -12.37 -7.19
CA PRO A 13 31.48 -11.84 -7.26
C PRO A 13 31.43 -10.51 -8.03
N ASP A 14 30.43 -10.34 -8.90
CA ASP A 14 30.16 -9.06 -9.58
C ASP A 14 29.83 -7.92 -8.60
N LEU A 15 29.24 -8.27 -7.45
CA LEU A 15 28.76 -7.31 -6.46
C LEU A 15 28.88 -7.87 -5.03
N ALA A 16 29.61 -7.16 -4.17
CA ALA A 16 29.59 -7.38 -2.73
C ALA A 16 28.61 -6.42 -2.05
N ILE A 17 27.69 -6.98 -1.26
CA ILE A 17 26.66 -6.23 -0.54
C ILE A 17 26.97 -6.25 0.96
N LEU A 18 27.05 -5.07 1.57
CA LEU A 18 27.18 -4.91 3.01
C LEU A 18 25.79 -4.76 3.64
N VAL A 19 25.44 -5.70 4.52
CA VAL A 19 24.18 -5.66 5.28
C VAL A 19 24.43 -5.04 6.65
N ILE A 20 23.65 -4.02 6.99
CA ILE A 20 23.85 -3.20 8.18
C ILE A 20 22.55 -3.11 8.97
N ASP A 21 22.65 -3.30 10.28
CA ASP A 21 21.54 -3.07 11.19
C ASP A 21 21.34 -1.56 11.43
N GLY A 22 20.11 -1.07 11.20
CA GLY A 22 19.75 0.35 11.34
C GLY A 22 19.92 0.90 12.75
N THR A 23 20.04 0.03 13.76
CA THR A 23 20.34 0.40 15.16
C THR A 23 21.82 0.75 15.37
N ILE A 24 22.71 0.33 14.47
CA ILE A 24 24.14 0.65 14.57
C ILE A 24 24.33 2.14 14.28
N GLY A 25 24.81 2.87 15.28
CA GLY A 25 25.09 4.30 15.18
C GLY A 25 26.46 4.59 14.56
N GLN A 26 27.24 5.46 15.21
CA GLN A 26 28.51 5.97 14.69
C GLN A 26 29.58 4.89 14.45
N GLN A 27 29.50 3.74 15.14
CA GLN A 27 30.44 2.62 14.94
C GLN A 27 30.34 2.00 13.54
N CYS A 28 29.25 2.27 12.82
CA CYS A 28 29.03 1.77 11.47
C CYS A 28 30.11 2.25 10.48
N PHE A 29 30.62 3.47 10.65
CA PHE A 29 31.64 4.05 9.76
C PHE A 29 32.90 3.17 9.72
N ASN A 30 33.50 2.93 10.89
CA ASN A 30 34.76 2.18 11.00
C ASN A 30 34.59 0.73 10.53
N GLN A 31 33.43 0.13 10.81
CA GLN A 31 33.14 -1.24 10.40
C GLN A 31 33.01 -1.34 8.88
N ALA A 32 32.23 -0.44 8.27
CA ALA A 32 32.05 -0.40 6.82
C ALA A 32 33.37 -0.10 6.09
N GLU A 33 34.19 0.81 6.63
CA GLU A 33 35.53 1.11 6.10
C GLU A 33 36.45 -0.13 6.12
N ALA A 34 36.46 -0.88 7.24
CA ALA A 34 37.27 -2.09 7.36
C ALA A 34 36.82 -3.20 6.39
N PHE A 35 35.51 -3.38 6.20
CA PHE A 35 34.97 -4.30 5.22
C PHE A 35 35.35 -3.89 3.79
N HIS A 36 35.17 -2.62 3.44
CA HIS A 36 35.46 -2.10 2.11
C HIS A 36 36.95 -2.17 1.75
N LYS A 37 37.85 -1.94 2.72
CA LYS A 37 39.30 -2.14 2.54
C LYS A 37 39.69 -3.58 2.23
N THR A 38 38.90 -4.54 2.72
CA THR A 38 39.15 -5.98 2.53
C THR A 38 38.53 -6.48 1.23
N ILE A 39 37.27 -6.12 0.97
CA ILE A 39 36.54 -6.42 -0.26
C ILE A 39 35.78 -5.15 -0.67
N PRO A 40 35.95 -4.66 -1.91
CA PRO A 40 35.19 -3.52 -2.41
C PRO A 40 33.69 -3.75 -2.31
N VAL A 41 33.05 -3.08 -1.36
CA VAL A 41 31.59 -3.08 -1.21
C VAL A 41 30.99 -2.20 -2.30
N GLY A 42 30.09 -2.75 -3.12
CA GLY A 42 29.38 -2.01 -4.17
C GLY A 42 27.94 -1.64 -3.82
N GLY A 43 27.35 -2.30 -2.82
CA GLY A 43 25.98 -2.04 -2.39
C GLY A 43 25.80 -2.16 -0.88
N ILE A 44 24.82 -1.43 -0.34
CA ILE A 44 24.45 -1.48 1.07
C ILE A 44 22.96 -1.84 1.21
N ILE A 45 22.64 -2.73 2.14
CA ILE A 45 21.27 -3.01 2.59
C ILE A 45 21.17 -2.64 4.06
N ILE A 46 20.14 -1.88 4.42
CA ILE A 46 19.86 -1.52 5.81
C ILE A 46 18.73 -2.41 6.32
N THR A 47 18.86 -3.05 7.47
CA THR A 47 17.79 -3.85 8.09
C THR A 47 17.26 -3.16 9.35
N LYS A 48 16.09 -3.59 9.85
CA LYS A 48 15.49 -3.13 11.12
C LYS A 48 15.19 -1.62 11.18
N LEU A 49 14.76 -1.05 10.06
CA LEU A 49 14.31 0.35 9.95
C LEU A 49 12.84 0.57 10.31
N ASP A 50 12.19 -0.45 10.85
CA ASP A 50 10.85 -0.46 11.43
C ASP A 50 10.81 0.13 12.85
N SER A 51 11.94 0.07 13.55
CA SER A 51 12.10 0.55 14.93
C SER A 51 12.44 2.05 15.01
N SER A 52 12.60 2.59 16.22
CA SER A 52 13.05 3.98 16.48
C SER A 52 14.47 4.29 15.96
N ALA A 53 15.11 3.34 15.30
CA ALA A 53 16.37 3.47 14.59
C ALA A 53 16.29 4.57 13.53
N LYS A 54 17.02 5.66 13.77
CA LYS A 54 17.11 6.81 12.85
C LYS A 54 17.94 6.52 11.59
N GLY A 55 18.53 5.32 11.46
CA GLY A 55 19.29 4.91 10.27
C GLY A 55 20.61 5.66 10.04
N GLY A 56 21.09 6.47 11.01
CA GLY A 56 22.31 7.27 10.86
C GLY A 56 23.57 6.46 10.52
N GLY A 57 23.64 5.19 10.96
CA GLY A 57 24.73 4.27 10.58
C GLY A 57 24.82 4.01 9.09
N ALA A 58 23.70 3.99 8.36
CA ALA A 58 23.70 3.73 6.94
C ALA A 58 24.31 4.87 6.12
N ILE A 59 24.04 6.13 6.51
CA ILE A 59 24.73 7.30 5.93
C ILE A 59 26.22 7.18 6.20
N ALA A 60 26.60 6.82 7.43
CA ALA A 60 28.00 6.67 7.81
C ALA A 60 28.71 5.57 7.01
N ALA A 61 28.06 4.43 6.77
CA ALA A 61 28.60 3.37 5.94
C ALA A 61 28.71 3.73 4.47
N SER A 62 27.69 4.40 3.91
CA SER A 62 27.75 4.89 2.53
C SER A 62 28.87 5.93 2.37
N ALA A 63 29.06 6.82 3.35
CA ALA A 63 30.16 7.78 3.37
C ALA A 63 31.54 7.12 3.49
N ALA A 64 31.68 6.05 4.28
CA ALA A 64 32.93 5.32 4.46
C ALA A 64 33.36 4.50 3.24
N THR A 65 32.39 3.98 2.49
CA THR A 65 32.63 3.00 1.42
C THR A 65 32.40 3.56 0.02
N GLY A 66 31.70 4.68 -0.12
CA GLY A 66 31.21 5.19 -1.40
C GLY A 66 30.10 4.35 -2.03
N ALA A 67 29.68 3.25 -1.39
CA ALA A 67 28.68 2.34 -1.92
C ALA A 67 27.26 2.93 -1.84
N GLN A 68 26.43 2.60 -2.83
CA GLN A 68 25.05 3.03 -2.86
C GLN A 68 24.18 2.18 -1.93
N ILE A 69 23.30 2.82 -1.16
CA ILE A 69 22.25 2.12 -0.42
C ILE A 69 21.17 1.67 -1.41
N MET A 70 20.98 0.36 -1.51
CA MET A 70 20.09 -0.27 -2.50
C MET A 70 18.71 -0.59 -1.92
N TYR A 71 18.67 -1.18 -0.73
CA TYR A 71 17.44 -1.66 -0.10
C TYR A 71 17.38 -1.35 1.40
N VAL A 72 16.14 -1.34 1.92
CA VAL A 72 15.83 -1.17 3.34
C VAL A 72 14.81 -2.22 3.78
N GLY A 73 15.11 -2.90 4.89
CA GLY A 73 14.21 -3.81 5.57
C GLY A 73 13.40 -3.07 6.62
N THR A 74 12.08 -3.02 6.44
CA THR A 74 11.11 -2.34 7.31
C THR A 74 10.25 -3.33 8.10
N GLY A 75 10.74 -4.54 8.30
CA GLY A 75 10.05 -5.59 9.05
C GLY A 75 10.75 -6.94 8.90
N GLU A 76 10.07 -8.00 9.35
CA GLU A 76 10.61 -9.37 9.38
C GLU A 76 10.16 -10.24 8.20
N ARG A 77 9.15 -9.79 7.45
CA ARG A 77 8.59 -10.57 6.35
C ARG A 77 9.39 -10.37 5.06
N ILE A 78 9.22 -11.30 4.12
CA ILE A 78 9.91 -11.26 2.82
C ILE A 78 9.47 -10.03 2.01
N ASP A 79 8.22 -9.59 2.17
CA ASP A 79 7.65 -8.40 1.54
C ASP A 79 8.08 -7.08 2.19
N ASP A 80 8.77 -7.12 3.34
CA ASP A 80 9.23 -5.93 4.05
C ASP A 80 10.60 -5.40 3.55
N LEU A 81 11.15 -5.97 2.46
CA LEU A 81 12.37 -5.48 1.82
C LEU A 81 12.02 -4.49 0.70
N GLU A 82 12.19 -3.21 0.96
CA GLU A 82 11.87 -2.12 0.04
C GLU A 82 13.12 -1.56 -0.65
N LYS A 83 12.95 -1.02 -1.86
CA LYS A 83 14.01 -0.26 -2.54
C LYS A 83 14.28 1.05 -1.78
N PHE A 84 15.55 1.38 -1.57
CA PHE A 84 15.93 2.62 -0.89
C PHE A 84 15.52 3.86 -1.69
N SER A 85 15.00 4.86 -0.97
CA SER A 85 14.69 6.19 -1.50
C SER A 85 15.28 7.25 -0.58
N PRO A 86 16.25 8.06 -1.05
CA PRO A 86 16.84 9.14 -0.25
C PRO A 86 15.78 10.10 0.29
N THR A 87 14.81 10.47 -0.53
CA THR A 87 13.71 11.38 -0.16
C THR A 87 12.88 10.82 1.00
N ARG A 88 12.49 9.53 0.93
CA ARG A 88 11.72 8.88 2.01
C ARG A 88 12.54 8.76 3.29
N PHE A 89 13.81 8.41 3.15
CA PHE A 89 14.72 8.23 4.28
C PHE A 89 14.96 9.54 5.04
N VAL A 90 15.22 10.64 4.31
CA VAL A 90 15.36 11.98 4.90
C VAL A 90 14.06 12.45 5.56
N GLY A 91 12.90 12.18 4.94
CA GLY A 91 11.60 12.47 5.54
C GLY A 91 11.40 11.80 6.90
N ARG A 92 11.70 10.49 7.01
CA ARG A 92 11.69 9.75 8.28
C ARG A 92 12.67 10.33 9.30
N LEU A 93 13.89 10.66 8.87
CA LEU A 93 14.93 11.26 9.72
C LEU A 93 14.52 12.60 10.33
N LEU A 94 13.86 13.45 9.54
CA LEU A 94 13.40 14.78 9.94
C LEU A 94 12.11 14.74 10.77
N GLY A 95 11.56 13.55 11.05
CA GLY A 95 10.25 13.41 11.69
C GLY A 95 9.09 13.92 10.82
N MET A 96 9.36 14.21 9.55
CA MET A 96 8.37 14.55 8.53
C MET A 96 7.79 13.25 7.99
N GLY A 97 6.97 12.58 8.81
CA GLY A 97 6.27 11.34 8.45
C GLY A 97 5.33 11.45 7.23
N ASP A 98 5.17 12.66 6.69
CA ASP A 98 4.14 13.03 5.72
C ASP A 98 4.63 13.09 4.25
N ILE A 99 5.94 13.01 3.99
CA ILE A 99 6.43 13.01 2.60
C ILE A 99 5.96 11.74 1.87
N GLN A 100 5.78 10.63 2.60
CA GLN A 100 5.28 9.39 2.05
C GLN A 100 3.80 9.49 1.65
N ALA A 101 2.97 10.15 2.45
CA ALA A 101 1.57 10.42 2.12
C ALA A 101 1.46 11.40 0.94
N VAL A 102 2.32 12.42 0.88
CA VAL A 102 2.41 13.34 -0.26
C VAL A 102 2.89 12.63 -1.53
N LEU A 103 3.86 11.72 -1.43
CA LEU A 103 4.32 10.90 -2.56
C LEU A 103 3.28 9.86 -2.99
N ASP A 104 2.56 9.26 -2.06
CA ASP A 104 1.49 8.30 -2.38
C ASP A 104 0.28 9.05 -2.96
N LEU A 105 -0.01 10.27 -2.50
CA LEU A 105 -0.97 11.18 -3.11
C LEU A 105 -0.51 11.59 -4.52
N ALA A 106 0.77 11.96 -4.70
CA ALA A 106 1.33 12.31 -6.00
C ALA A 106 1.34 11.13 -6.97
N LYS A 107 1.69 9.92 -6.52
CA LYS A 107 1.58 8.68 -7.31
C LYS A 107 0.13 8.32 -7.62
N ARG A 108 -0.82 8.62 -6.73
CA ARG A 108 -2.27 8.45 -7.02
C ARG A 108 -2.75 9.45 -8.06
N LEU A 109 -2.22 10.69 -8.04
CA LEU A 109 -2.47 11.71 -9.06
C LEU A 109 -1.81 11.35 -10.41
N GLU A 110 -0.62 10.73 -10.41
CA GLU A 110 -0.01 10.17 -11.63
C GLU A 110 -0.75 8.92 -12.14
N ASN A 111 -1.33 8.12 -11.23
CA ASN A 111 -2.22 7.01 -11.54
C ASN A 111 -3.66 7.47 -11.85
N GLU A 112 -3.82 8.63 -12.48
CA GLU A 112 -5.01 9.00 -13.27
C GLU A 112 -5.23 8.06 -14.50
N GLY A 113 -4.90 6.78 -14.35
CA GLY A 113 -5.42 5.69 -15.14
C GLY A 113 -6.86 5.38 -14.75
N ASP A 114 -7.78 6.29 -15.10
CA ASP A 114 -8.95 5.96 -15.89
C ASP A 114 -9.97 7.11 -15.84
N ASP A 115 -9.68 8.19 -16.57
CA ASP A 115 -10.68 9.17 -16.99
C ASP A 115 -11.98 8.51 -17.51
N VAL A 116 -11.84 7.36 -18.18
CA VAL A 116 -12.94 6.55 -18.72
C VAL A 116 -13.81 5.93 -17.62
N ARG A 117 -13.19 5.52 -16.51
CA ARG A 117 -13.86 4.84 -15.39
C ARG A 117 -14.48 5.84 -14.44
N LEU A 118 -13.81 6.97 -14.19
CA LEU A 118 -14.41 8.15 -13.55
C LEU A 118 -15.62 8.66 -14.34
N LYS A 119 -15.52 8.77 -15.67
CA LYS A 119 -16.65 9.07 -16.56
C LYS A 119 -17.76 8.02 -16.48
N ARG A 120 -17.42 6.73 -16.30
CA ARG A 120 -18.40 5.63 -16.19
C ARG A 120 -19.15 5.65 -14.85
N ILE A 121 -18.44 5.85 -13.74
CA ILE A 121 -19.01 6.05 -12.40
C ILE A 121 -19.90 7.31 -12.41
N SER A 122 -19.36 8.41 -12.95
CA SER A 122 -20.08 9.67 -13.20
C SER A 122 -21.15 9.55 -14.28
N SER A 123 -21.29 8.43 -15.00
CA SER A 123 -22.43 8.18 -15.91
C SER A 123 -23.56 7.42 -15.23
N GLY A 124 -23.34 6.83 -14.05
CA GLY A 124 -24.31 6.01 -13.32
C GLY A 124 -24.37 4.55 -13.81
N LYS A 125 -23.44 4.14 -14.68
CA LYS A 125 -23.26 2.77 -15.19
C LYS A 125 -22.12 2.06 -14.46
N MET A 126 -22.21 1.98 -13.13
CA MET A 126 -21.23 1.26 -12.33
C MET A 126 -21.39 -0.25 -12.52
N ASN A 127 -20.29 -0.94 -12.79
CA ASN A 127 -20.23 -2.41 -12.84
C ASN A 127 -19.59 -2.99 -11.55
N MET A 128 -19.43 -4.30 -11.44
CA MET A 128 -18.86 -4.95 -10.25
C MET A 128 -17.37 -4.63 -10.04
N ASP A 129 -16.61 -4.46 -11.12
CA ASP A 129 -15.18 -4.11 -11.04
C ASP A 129 -15.00 -2.64 -10.58
N ASP A 130 -15.93 -1.76 -10.97
CA ASP A 130 -16.02 -0.39 -10.51
C ASP A 130 -16.27 -0.32 -9.00
N PHE A 131 -17.23 -1.12 -8.53
CA PHE A 131 -17.58 -1.24 -7.12
C PHE A 131 -16.43 -1.84 -6.29
N PHE A 132 -15.78 -2.90 -6.78
CA PHE A 132 -14.70 -3.55 -6.06
C PHE A 132 -13.52 -2.61 -5.79
N TYR A 133 -13.10 -1.88 -6.83
CA TYR A 133 -12.01 -0.92 -6.69
C TYR A 133 -12.34 0.22 -5.72
N GLN A 134 -13.58 0.71 -5.72
CA GLN A 134 -13.99 1.75 -4.76
C GLN A 134 -13.80 1.24 -3.34
N LEU A 135 -14.13 -0.02 -3.07
CA LEU A 135 -13.90 -0.63 -1.77
C LEU A 135 -12.43 -0.84 -1.47
N GLU A 136 -11.64 -1.27 -2.46
CA GLU A 136 -10.20 -1.45 -2.31
C GLU A 136 -9.50 -0.12 -1.99
N GLU A 137 -9.89 0.98 -2.63
CA GLU A 137 -9.38 2.32 -2.34
C GLU A 137 -9.77 2.80 -0.95
N VAL A 138 -11.00 2.55 -0.50
CA VAL A 138 -11.43 2.87 0.88
C VAL A 138 -10.68 2.01 1.91
N THR A 139 -10.35 0.77 1.57
CA THR A 139 -9.56 -0.13 2.44
C THR A 139 -8.11 0.36 2.54
N LYS A 140 -7.53 0.84 1.43
CA LYS A 140 -6.23 1.56 1.42
C LYS A 140 -6.28 2.92 2.15
N VAL A 141 -7.46 3.45 2.44
CA VAL A 141 -7.64 4.59 3.36
C VAL A 141 -7.73 4.11 4.81
N GLY A 142 -8.09 2.85 5.07
CA GLY A 142 -7.90 2.19 6.36
C GLY A 142 -6.43 2.21 6.82
N SER A 143 -5.48 2.03 5.90
CA SER A 143 -4.05 2.26 6.18
C SER A 143 -3.68 3.74 6.44
N LEU A 144 -4.55 4.70 6.09
CA LEU A 144 -4.42 6.10 6.52
C LEU A 144 -4.91 6.32 7.96
N LYS A 145 -5.54 5.35 8.63
CA LYS A 145 -5.77 5.41 10.08
C LYS A 145 -4.44 5.50 10.83
N GLY A 146 -3.45 4.68 10.44
CA GLY A 146 -2.10 4.76 10.98
C GLY A 146 -1.45 6.13 10.77
N PHE A 147 -1.92 6.91 9.81
CA PHE A 147 -1.54 8.32 9.62
C PHE A 147 -2.33 9.27 10.53
N LEU A 148 -3.65 9.12 10.63
CA LEU A 148 -4.52 9.96 11.46
C LEU A 148 -4.27 9.80 12.97
N ASP A 149 -3.94 8.59 13.43
CA ASP A 149 -3.60 8.31 14.83
C ASP A 149 -2.30 8.99 15.29
N ASN A 150 -1.42 9.32 14.33
CA ASN A 150 -0.17 10.04 14.57
C ASN A 150 -0.31 11.58 14.46
N MET A 151 -1.51 12.10 14.20
CA MET A 151 -1.77 13.53 14.06
C MET A 151 -2.39 14.12 15.34
N PRO A 152 -1.74 15.10 16.00
CA PRO A 152 -2.24 15.65 17.26
C PRO A 152 -3.59 16.36 17.07
N GLY A 153 -4.61 15.95 17.84
CA GLY A 153 -5.95 16.55 17.85
C GLY A 153 -7.02 15.84 17.01
N LEU A 154 -6.65 14.79 16.25
CA LEU A 154 -7.59 13.99 15.43
C LEU A 154 -7.61 12.49 15.80
N SER A 155 -6.84 12.10 16.82
CA SER A 155 -6.80 10.73 17.34
C SER A 155 -8.17 10.31 17.92
N GLY A 156 -8.68 9.15 17.48
CA GLY A 156 -9.85 8.50 18.08
C GLY A 156 -11.20 8.71 17.38
N MET A 157 -11.26 9.36 16.21
CA MET A 157 -12.52 9.49 15.46
C MET A 157 -12.96 8.21 14.73
N VAL A 158 -12.09 7.21 14.57
CA VAL A 158 -12.37 5.93 13.89
C VAL A 158 -11.94 4.77 14.78
N LYS A 159 -12.85 3.84 15.10
CA LYS A 159 -12.58 2.69 15.97
C LYS A 159 -11.93 1.54 15.19
N ASP A 160 -10.85 0.99 15.74
CA ASP A 160 -10.04 -0.11 15.22
C ASP A 160 -10.87 -1.32 14.78
N ASP A 161 -11.79 -1.74 15.65
CA ASP A 161 -12.65 -2.91 15.41
C ASP A 161 -13.51 -2.80 14.14
N GLN A 162 -13.84 -1.59 13.71
CA GLN A 162 -14.67 -1.39 12.52
C GLN A 162 -13.87 -1.49 11.22
N LEU A 163 -12.56 -1.25 11.27
CA LEU A 163 -11.69 -1.27 10.11
C LEU A 163 -11.22 -2.68 9.77
N ASP A 164 -10.82 -3.47 10.76
CA ASP A 164 -10.42 -4.88 10.54
C ASP A 164 -11.58 -5.70 9.96
N GLN A 165 -12.81 -5.41 10.41
CA GLN A 165 -14.03 -5.99 9.86
C GLN A 165 -14.33 -5.52 8.43
N MET A 166 -13.85 -4.34 8.02
CA MET A 166 -13.95 -3.87 6.64
C MET A 166 -12.93 -4.57 5.74
N GLU A 167 -11.67 -4.69 6.17
CA GLU A 167 -10.62 -5.38 5.40
C GLU A 167 -10.98 -6.84 5.13
N GLY A 168 -11.44 -7.56 6.17
CA GLY A 168 -11.89 -8.95 6.05
C GLY A 168 -13.05 -9.12 5.06
N ARG A 169 -14.00 -8.17 5.05
CA ARG A 169 -15.12 -8.18 4.10
C ARG A 169 -14.67 -7.92 2.66
N VAL A 170 -13.70 -7.03 2.46
CA VAL A 170 -13.18 -6.70 1.13
C VAL A 170 -12.42 -7.89 0.54
N SER A 171 -11.60 -8.57 1.35
CA SER A 171 -10.91 -9.81 0.94
C SER A 171 -11.91 -10.90 0.53
N LYS A 172 -12.96 -11.10 1.33
CA LYS A 172 -14.04 -12.03 1.02
C LYS A 172 -14.75 -11.70 -0.30
N TRP A 173 -15.12 -10.44 -0.50
CA TRP A 173 -15.80 -10.01 -1.71
C TRP A 173 -14.90 -10.13 -2.96
N ARG A 174 -13.58 -10.00 -2.82
CA ARG A 174 -12.62 -10.28 -3.90
C ARG A 174 -12.82 -11.68 -4.47
N PHE A 175 -12.86 -12.71 -3.61
CA PHE A 175 -13.06 -14.11 -4.05
C PHE A 175 -14.44 -14.35 -4.68
N ILE A 176 -15.48 -13.72 -4.13
CA ILE A 176 -16.85 -13.79 -4.68
C ILE A 176 -16.90 -13.19 -6.09
N ILE A 177 -16.30 -12.01 -6.29
CA ILE A 177 -16.28 -11.31 -7.57
C ILE A 177 -15.41 -12.05 -8.60
N GLN A 178 -14.28 -12.61 -8.19
CA GLN A 178 -13.43 -13.44 -9.06
C GLN A 178 -14.17 -14.69 -9.58
N SER A 179 -15.17 -15.18 -8.85
CA SER A 179 -16.02 -16.32 -9.26
C SER A 179 -17.17 -15.93 -10.21
N MET A 180 -17.30 -14.65 -10.55
CA MET A 180 -18.28 -14.16 -11.53
C MET A 180 -17.72 -14.20 -12.95
N THR A 181 -18.61 -14.42 -13.92
CA THR A 181 -18.32 -14.28 -15.35
C THR A 181 -18.23 -12.80 -15.74
N LYS A 182 -17.63 -12.51 -16.91
CA LYS A 182 -17.52 -11.13 -17.43
C LYS A 182 -18.89 -10.44 -17.57
N GLU A 183 -19.91 -11.18 -17.99
CA GLU A 183 -21.28 -10.68 -18.13
C GLU A 183 -21.89 -10.30 -16.78
N GLU A 184 -21.72 -11.14 -15.76
CA GLU A 184 -22.23 -10.89 -14.41
C GLU A 184 -21.48 -9.75 -13.70
N LYS A 185 -20.20 -9.55 -14.03
CA LYS A 185 -19.43 -8.39 -13.57
C LYS A 185 -19.92 -7.12 -14.23
N ALA A 186 -20.17 -7.16 -15.53
CA ALA A 186 -20.69 -6.03 -16.29
C ALA A 186 -22.10 -5.62 -15.83
N ASP A 187 -22.96 -6.61 -15.60
CA ASP A 187 -24.33 -6.40 -15.10
C ASP A 187 -24.69 -7.37 -13.95
N PRO A 188 -24.50 -6.92 -12.70
CA PRO A 188 -24.84 -7.71 -11.52
C PRO A 188 -26.34 -7.95 -11.32
N ASP A 189 -27.21 -7.25 -12.07
CA ASP A 189 -28.65 -7.47 -12.00
C ASP A 189 -29.06 -8.79 -12.69
N LEU A 190 -28.16 -9.42 -13.47
CA LEU A 190 -28.35 -10.76 -14.07
C LEU A 190 -28.26 -11.92 -13.07
N LEU A 191 -27.83 -11.66 -11.84
CA LEU A 191 -27.56 -12.71 -10.84
C LEU A 191 -28.85 -13.27 -10.23
N ASN A 192 -29.24 -14.45 -10.71
CA ASN A 192 -30.34 -15.26 -10.17
C ASN A 192 -29.84 -16.31 -9.16
N SER A 193 -30.77 -17.06 -8.56
CA SER A 193 -30.45 -18.09 -7.55
C SER A 193 -29.48 -19.16 -8.05
N SER A 194 -29.58 -19.56 -9.32
CA SER A 194 -28.66 -20.55 -9.91
C SER A 194 -27.23 -20.01 -10.02
N ARG A 195 -27.08 -18.76 -10.49
CA ARG A 195 -25.78 -18.08 -10.58
C ARG A 195 -25.16 -17.82 -9.20
N ILE A 196 -25.97 -17.42 -8.22
CA ILE A 196 -25.53 -17.24 -6.83
C ILE A 196 -24.99 -18.56 -6.26
N LYS A 197 -25.69 -19.68 -6.47
CA LYS A 197 -25.23 -20.99 -6.02
C LYS A 197 -23.91 -21.41 -6.68
N ARG A 198 -23.73 -21.09 -7.97
CA ARG A 198 -22.46 -21.34 -8.68
C ARG A 198 -21.32 -20.48 -8.11
N ILE A 199 -21.54 -19.19 -7.91
CA ILE A 199 -20.55 -18.25 -7.35
C ILE A 199 -20.17 -18.64 -5.92
N SER A 200 -21.15 -19.01 -5.10
CA SER A 200 -20.94 -19.51 -3.75
C SER A 200 -20.00 -20.73 -3.73
N ARG A 201 -20.27 -21.71 -4.60
CA ARG A 201 -19.40 -22.89 -4.76
C ARG A 201 -17.99 -22.54 -5.27
N GLY A 202 -17.87 -21.60 -6.20
CA GLY A 202 -16.59 -21.18 -6.77
C GLY A 202 -15.73 -20.36 -5.81
N SER A 203 -16.36 -19.55 -4.96
CA SER A 203 -15.66 -18.65 -4.03
C SER A 203 -15.42 -19.25 -2.65
N GLY A 204 -16.06 -20.39 -2.34
CA GLY A 204 -15.98 -21.03 -1.02
C GLY A 204 -16.83 -20.35 0.07
N TRP A 205 -17.65 -19.36 -0.31
CA TRP A 205 -18.48 -18.59 0.63
C TRP A 205 -19.97 -18.96 0.54
N PRO A 206 -20.72 -18.91 1.65
CA PRO A 206 -22.16 -19.19 1.65
C PRO A 206 -22.97 -18.25 0.75
N GLU A 207 -24.13 -18.71 0.27
CA GLU A 207 -25.02 -17.90 -0.60
C GLU A 207 -25.47 -16.57 0.03
N HIS A 208 -25.61 -16.50 1.35
CA HIS A 208 -26.01 -15.26 2.03
C HIS A 208 -24.95 -14.15 1.89
N GLU A 209 -23.69 -14.52 1.76
CA GLU A 209 -22.58 -13.57 1.58
C GLU A 209 -22.54 -12.99 0.18
N VAL A 210 -22.83 -13.83 -0.80
CA VAL A 210 -23.02 -13.38 -2.19
C VAL A 210 -24.21 -12.41 -2.27
N LYS A 211 -25.30 -12.69 -1.54
CA LYS A 211 -26.46 -11.79 -1.45
C LYS A 211 -26.13 -10.48 -0.72
N GLU A 212 -25.30 -10.52 0.31
CA GLU A 212 -24.84 -9.32 1.00
C GLU A 212 -24.03 -8.40 0.07
N LEU A 213 -23.08 -8.97 -0.68
CA LEU A 213 -22.33 -8.23 -1.70
C LEU A 213 -23.28 -7.52 -2.68
N LEU A 214 -24.29 -8.25 -3.20
CA LEU A 214 -25.25 -7.69 -4.14
C LEU A 214 -26.11 -6.59 -3.54
N LYS A 215 -26.49 -6.73 -2.26
CA LYS A 215 -27.22 -5.69 -1.54
C LYS A 215 -26.37 -4.42 -1.43
N ASN A 216 -25.09 -4.55 -1.09
CA ASN A 216 -24.18 -3.42 -0.95
C ASN A 216 -23.88 -2.75 -2.29
N TYR A 217 -23.70 -3.54 -3.36
CA TYR A 217 -23.58 -3.01 -4.72
C TYR A 217 -24.83 -2.21 -5.12
N LYS A 218 -26.04 -2.74 -4.90
CA LYS A 218 -27.30 -2.05 -5.21
C LYS A 218 -27.47 -0.75 -4.40
N ASN A 219 -27.11 -0.76 -3.13
CA ASN A 219 -27.12 0.43 -2.28
C ASN A 219 -26.17 1.51 -2.81
N SER A 220 -24.94 1.14 -3.17
CA SER A 220 -23.97 2.07 -3.76
C SER A 220 -24.46 2.63 -5.11
N LYS A 221 -24.96 1.75 -5.99
CA LYS A 221 -25.57 2.13 -7.28
C LYS A 221 -26.73 3.12 -7.10
N SER A 222 -27.58 2.91 -6.10
CA SER A 222 -28.69 3.80 -5.77
C SER A 222 -28.20 5.15 -5.23
N MET A 223 -27.22 5.14 -4.33
CA MET A 223 -26.66 6.36 -3.73
C MET A 223 -26.00 7.26 -4.78
N MET A 224 -25.26 6.70 -5.73
CA MET A 224 -24.67 7.50 -6.83
C MET A 224 -25.72 8.05 -7.80
N LYS A 225 -26.78 7.29 -8.08
CA LYS A 225 -27.92 7.80 -8.85
C LYS A 225 -28.60 8.97 -8.13
N ALA A 226 -28.72 8.91 -6.81
CA ALA A 226 -29.27 9.99 -5.99
C ALA A 226 -28.33 11.21 -5.91
N SER A 227 -27.01 11.01 -5.82
CA SER A 227 -26.01 12.08 -5.83
C SER A 227 -26.03 12.91 -7.12
N LYS A 228 -26.38 12.30 -8.25
CA LYS A 228 -26.63 12.99 -9.54
C LYS A 228 -27.91 13.82 -9.58
N GLY A 229 -28.90 13.54 -8.72
CA GLY A 229 -30.23 14.12 -8.84
C GLY A 229 -30.42 15.32 -7.93
N ARG A 230 -30.36 16.55 -8.47
CA ARG A 230 -30.81 17.87 -7.93
C ARG A 230 -30.42 18.30 -6.51
N GLN A 231 -30.09 17.39 -5.61
CA GLN A 231 -29.90 17.62 -4.18
C GLN A 231 -28.45 18.02 -3.89
N MET A 232 -27.46 17.43 -4.57
CA MET A 232 -26.06 17.87 -4.49
C MET A 232 -25.86 19.24 -5.14
N GLN A 233 -26.55 19.53 -6.25
CA GLN A 233 -26.54 20.84 -6.89
C GLN A 233 -27.21 21.91 -6.00
N GLY A 234 -28.26 21.53 -5.26
CA GLY A 234 -28.90 22.38 -4.25
C GLY A 234 -28.00 22.66 -3.04
N THR A 235 -27.28 21.64 -2.53
CA THR A 235 -26.36 21.80 -1.39
C THR A 235 -25.11 22.59 -1.78
N LEU A 236 -24.56 22.38 -2.98
CA LEU A 236 -23.41 23.16 -3.51
C LEU A 236 -23.77 24.64 -3.74
N ARG A 237 -24.98 24.93 -4.23
CA ARG A 237 -25.51 26.31 -4.32
C ARG A 237 -25.70 26.95 -2.95
N ARG A 238 -26.13 26.17 -1.95
CA ARG A 238 -26.36 26.66 -0.58
C ARG A 238 -25.05 26.87 0.19
N MET A 239 -23.97 26.23 -0.23
CA MET A 239 -22.61 26.39 0.31
C MET A 239 -21.75 27.40 -0.46
N GLY A 240 -22.32 28.13 -1.45
CA GLY A 240 -21.65 29.26 -2.09
C GLY A 240 -20.58 28.90 -3.14
N PHE A 241 -20.54 27.68 -3.64
CA PHE A 241 -19.59 27.24 -4.68
C PHE A 241 -20.22 27.21 -6.08
N GLY A 242 -21.02 28.22 -6.43
CA GLY A 242 -21.66 28.34 -7.75
C GLY A 242 -21.75 29.77 -8.23
#